data_AF-A0A3A8YS96-F1
#
_entry.id   AF-A0A3A8YS96-F1
#
_cell.length_a   1.000
_cell.length_b   1.000
_cell.length_c   1.000
_cell.angle_alpha   90.00
_cell.angle_beta   90.00
_cell.angle_gamma   90.00
#
_symmetry.space_group_name_H-M   'P 1'
#
loop_
_entity.id
_entity.type
_entity.pdbx_description
1 polymer ?
#
loop_
_entity_poly.entity_id
_entity_poly.type
_entity_poly.pdbx_seq_one_letter_code
_entity_poly.pdbx_strand_id
1 'polypeptide(L)'
;MKMKKLSIAIAALGGLAVVIWAVVVFTQPDKPYFPPKPEDTTLEFWICDDGSLVDWRGYDEITGWMGAQEFLGKDYHMSEQGERPHVRVSYILTAWPDHADGGSYVTTIEITDPAVSVYGLTVESEPVEFERVMTSMGYKVEQVNDSLQRAVRDGFTFSLYRGDTPEFSISAEVSNREGIVY
;
A
#
# COMPACT_ATOMS: atom_id res chain seq x y z
N MET A 1 24.48 -58.45 -10.92
CA MET A 1 23.42 -58.06 -9.96
C MET A 1 23.68 -56.73 -9.24
N LYS A 2 24.94 -56.31 -8.99
CA LYS A 2 25.27 -55.03 -8.32
C LYS A 2 24.95 -53.76 -9.13
N MET A 3 25.18 -53.75 -10.45
CA MET A 3 24.93 -52.57 -11.30
C MET A 3 23.46 -52.16 -11.38
N LYS A 4 22.52 -53.12 -11.51
CA LYS A 4 21.07 -52.81 -11.56
C LYS A 4 20.57 -52.11 -10.28
N LYS A 5 21.10 -52.48 -9.11
CA LYS A 5 20.75 -51.84 -7.82
C LYS A 5 21.28 -50.40 -7.73
N LEU A 6 22.45 -50.13 -8.32
CA LEU A 6 23.05 -48.79 -8.37
C LEU A 6 22.26 -47.85 -9.29
N SER A 7 21.82 -48.33 -10.45
CA SER A 7 20.99 -47.56 -11.40
C SER A 7 19.64 -47.15 -10.81
N ILE A 8 18.99 -48.07 -10.09
CA ILE A 8 17.70 -47.82 -9.42
C ILE A 8 17.87 -46.79 -8.29
N ALA A 9 18.96 -46.87 -7.53
CA ALA A 9 19.24 -45.90 -6.46
C ALA A 9 19.48 -44.48 -6.99
N ILE A 10 20.18 -44.33 -8.12
CA ILE A 10 20.43 -43.01 -8.75
C ILE A 10 19.14 -42.43 -9.32
N ALA A 11 18.30 -43.25 -9.97
CA ALA A 11 17.00 -42.81 -10.48
C ALA A 11 16.04 -42.39 -9.35
N ALA A 12 16.04 -43.11 -8.23
CA ALA A 12 15.24 -42.76 -7.06
C ALA A 12 15.72 -41.45 -6.41
N LEU A 13 17.03 -41.23 -6.29
CA LEU A 13 17.61 -39.98 -5.76
C LEU A 13 17.32 -38.78 -6.68
N GLY A 14 17.43 -38.95 -8.00
CA GLY A 14 17.10 -37.91 -8.97
C GLY A 14 15.62 -37.53 -8.94
N GLY A 15 14.72 -38.52 -8.85
CA GLY A 15 13.29 -38.29 -8.68
C GLY A 15 12.96 -37.56 -7.38
N LEU A 16 13.61 -37.94 -6.27
CA LEU A 16 13.42 -37.28 -4.98
C LEU A 16 13.86 -35.81 -5.02
N ALA A 17 14.98 -35.48 -5.69
CA ALA A 17 15.45 -34.11 -5.83
C ALA A 17 14.48 -33.23 -6.64
N VAL A 18 13.88 -33.77 -7.71
CA VAL A 18 12.87 -33.06 -8.52
C VAL A 18 11.60 -32.81 -7.72
N VAL A 19 11.15 -33.78 -6.91
CA VAL A 19 9.97 -33.62 -6.05
C VAL A 19 10.23 -32.58 -4.95
N ILE A 20 11.40 -32.62 -4.31
CA ILE A 20 11.78 -31.61 -3.31
C ILE A 20 11.84 -30.22 -3.94
N TRP A 21 12.40 -30.09 -5.15
CA TRP A 21 12.47 -28.80 -5.86
C TRP A 21 11.08 -28.28 -6.24
N ALA A 22 10.20 -29.14 -6.74
CA ALA A 22 8.82 -28.78 -7.04
C ALA A 22 8.06 -28.35 -5.77
N VAL A 23 8.19 -29.11 -4.67
CA VAL A 23 7.59 -28.72 -3.39
C VAL A 23 8.13 -27.37 -2.94
N VAL A 24 9.44 -27.12 -2.96
CA VAL A 24 10.02 -25.82 -2.58
C VAL A 24 9.52 -24.68 -3.47
N VAL A 25 9.37 -24.88 -4.78
CA VAL A 25 8.87 -23.84 -5.70
C VAL A 25 7.38 -23.59 -5.50
N PHE A 26 6.57 -24.62 -5.26
CA PHE A 26 5.11 -24.50 -5.12
C PHE A 26 4.63 -24.29 -3.67
N THR A 27 5.49 -24.42 -2.67
CA THR A 27 5.19 -24.18 -1.25
C THR A 27 5.96 -23.01 -0.66
N GLN A 28 6.66 -22.21 -1.45
CA GLN A 28 7.10 -20.91 -0.96
C GLN A 28 5.83 -20.09 -0.70
N PRO A 29 5.52 -19.73 0.55
CA PRO A 29 4.45 -18.77 0.79
C PRO A 29 4.82 -17.51 0.01
N ASP A 30 3.92 -17.04 -0.85
CA ASP A 30 4.09 -15.76 -1.52
C ASP A 30 4.44 -14.75 -0.42
N LYS A 31 5.62 -14.13 -0.53
CA LYS A 31 5.99 -13.08 0.41
C LYS A 31 4.91 -12.02 0.32
N PRO A 32 4.35 -11.55 1.45
CA PRO A 32 3.40 -10.45 1.44
C PRO A 32 4.03 -9.30 0.65
N TYR A 33 3.34 -8.87 -0.39
CA TYR A 33 3.81 -7.77 -1.21
C TYR A 33 3.58 -6.48 -0.44
N PHE A 34 4.64 -5.70 -0.27
CA PHE A 34 4.56 -4.32 0.19
C PHE A 34 4.98 -3.42 -0.97
N PRO A 35 4.18 -2.42 -1.34
CA PRO A 35 4.57 -1.48 -2.39
C PRO A 35 5.85 -0.76 -1.95
N PRO A 36 6.95 -0.79 -2.74
CA PRO A 36 8.17 -0.08 -2.39
C PRO A 36 7.99 1.43 -2.60
N LYS A 37 8.46 2.26 -1.67
CA LYS A 37 8.43 3.72 -1.87
C LYS A 37 9.16 4.09 -3.18
N PRO A 38 8.53 4.83 -4.11
CA PRO A 38 9.20 5.32 -5.31
C PRO A 38 10.37 6.25 -4.94
N GLU A 39 11.51 6.15 -5.62
CA GLU A 39 12.65 7.04 -5.35
C GLU A 39 12.40 8.49 -5.79
N ASP A 40 11.48 8.69 -6.73
CA ASP A 40 11.13 9.96 -7.35
C ASP A 40 9.94 10.66 -6.68
N THR A 41 9.42 10.11 -5.57
CA THR A 41 8.33 10.75 -4.83
C THR A 41 8.83 11.76 -3.81
N THR A 42 8.09 12.86 -3.65
CA THR A 42 8.32 13.87 -2.60
C THR A 42 7.60 13.55 -1.29
N LEU A 43 6.84 12.44 -1.22
CA LEU A 43 6.18 12.00 0.00
C LEU A 43 7.20 11.80 1.13
N GLU A 44 6.86 12.27 2.32
CA GLU A 44 7.71 12.20 3.50
C GLU A 44 7.66 10.79 4.08
N PHE A 45 6.45 10.28 4.30
CA PHE A 45 6.17 8.96 4.82
C PHE A 45 5.59 8.06 3.74
N TRP A 46 5.72 6.77 3.95
CA TRP A 46 5.17 5.75 3.08
C TRP A 46 4.15 4.89 3.79
N ILE A 47 3.38 4.14 3.00
CA ILE A 47 2.35 3.26 3.55
C ILE A 47 3.00 2.19 4.44
N CYS A 48 2.39 1.98 5.61
CA CYS A 48 2.85 1.13 6.71
C CYS A 48 4.14 1.58 7.42
N ASP A 49 4.63 2.81 7.19
CA ASP A 49 5.67 3.38 8.05
C ASP A 49 5.16 3.52 9.49
N ASP A 50 6.04 3.24 10.47
CA ASP A 50 5.75 3.37 11.90
C ASP A 50 5.77 4.85 12.31
N GLY A 51 4.58 5.42 12.46
CA GLY A 51 4.36 6.80 12.87
C GLY A 51 4.74 7.09 14.31
N SER A 52 4.94 6.06 15.16
CA SER A 52 5.45 6.27 16.52
C SER A 52 6.91 6.71 16.56
N LEU A 53 7.64 6.50 15.45
CA LEU A 53 9.03 6.92 15.28
C LEU A 53 9.15 8.36 14.76
N VAL A 54 8.03 8.98 14.38
CA VAL A 54 7.98 10.33 13.80
C VAL A 54 7.74 11.37 14.89
N ASP A 55 8.53 12.45 14.88
CA ASP A 55 8.24 13.63 15.69
C ASP A 55 7.22 14.51 14.98
N TRP A 56 5.95 14.33 15.32
CA TRP A 56 4.82 15.08 14.76
C TRP A 56 4.78 16.56 15.18
N ARG A 57 5.72 17.04 15.99
CA ARG A 57 5.80 18.46 16.34
C ARG A 57 6.04 19.30 15.08
N GLY A 58 5.14 20.22 14.82
CA GLY A 58 5.18 21.12 13.66
C GLY A 58 4.40 20.63 12.45
N TYR A 59 3.78 19.44 12.53
CA TYR A 59 2.75 19.00 11.60
C TYR A 59 1.39 19.45 12.10
N ASP A 60 0.52 19.88 11.19
CA ASP A 60 -0.85 20.23 11.54
C ASP A 60 -1.72 18.96 11.58
N GLU A 61 -2.38 18.72 12.71
CA GLU A 61 -3.29 17.60 12.90
C GLU A 61 -4.71 17.97 12.45
N ILE A 62 -5.32 17.13 11.61
CA ILE A 62 -6.74 17.21 11.24
C ILE A 62 -7.52 16.38 12.24
N THR A 63 -8.21 17.06 13.15
CA THR A 63 -9.03 16.42 14.19
C THR A 63 -10.39 15.98 13.63
N GLY A 64 -10.95 14.89 14.18
CA GLY A 64 -12.32 14.44 13.86
C GLY A 64 -12.44 12.95 13.56
N TRP A 65 -11.32 12.24 13.45
CA TRP A 65 -11.30 10.81 13.21
C TRP A 65 -11.50 10.02 14.51
N MET A 66 -12.47 9.10 14.52
CA MET A 66 -12.61 8.13 15.61
C MET A 66 -11.65 6.97 15.36
N GLY A 67 -10.65 6.81 16.22
CA GLY A 67 -9.69 5.70 16.13
C GLY A 67 -8.57 5.88 15.10
N ALA A 68 -8.42 7.07 14.53
CA ALA A 68 -7.30 7.44 13.68
C ALA A 68 -6.78 8.84 14.03
N GLN A 69 -5.56 9.14 13.60
CA GLN A 69 -5.02 10.50 13.57
C GLN A 69 -4.73 10.87 12.13
N GLU A 70 -4.92 12.12 11.74
CA GLU A 70 -4.55 12.59 10.41
C GLU A 70 -3.62 13.79 10.56
N PHE A 71 -2.48 13.75 9.87
CA PHE A 71 -1.53 14.85 9.82
C PHE A 71 -1.31 15.32 8.38
N LEU A 72 -1.31 16.63 8.16
CA LEU A 72 -0.84 17.22 6.92
C LEU A 72 0.67 17.01 6.77
N GLY A 73 1.18 16.82 5.55
CA GLY A 73 2.64 16.89 5.32
C GLY A 73 3.20 18.26 5.71
N LYS A 74 4.49 18.33 6.05
CA LYS A 74 5.12 19.50 6.71
C LYS A 74 4.98 20.81 5.94
N ASP A 75 4.84 20.72 4.61
CA ASP A 75 4.77 21.86 3.71
C ASP A 75 3.32 22.35 3.52
N TYR A 76 2.35 21.69 4.16
CA TYR A 76 0.94 22.02 4.11
C TYR A 76 0.45 22.40 5.50
N HIS A 77 -0.32 23.50 5.57
CA HIS A 77 -0.83 24.03 6.81
C HIS A 77 -2.33 24.28 6.72
N MET A 78 -3.00 24.12 7.85
CA MET A 78 -4.38 24.52 8.03
C MET A 78 -4.52 26.02 7.84
N SER A 79 -5.67 26.47 7.35
CA SER A 79 -5.96 27.90 7.29
C SER A 79 -6.02 28.50 8.70
N GLU A 80 -5.93 29.83 8.83
CA GLU A 80 -6.11 30.51 10.12
C GLU A 80 -7.47 30.22 10.78
N GLN A 81 -8.45 29.78 9.98
CA GLN A 81 -9.80 29.42 10.42
C GLN A 81 -9.93 27.93 10.76
N GLY A 82 -8.85 27.17 10.67
CA GLY A 82 -8.82 25.73 10.91
C GLY A 82 -9.38 24.91 9.75
N GLU A 83 -9.35 25.42 8.52
CA GLU A 83 -9.81 24.68 7.34
C GLU A 83 -8.68 23.87 6.70
N ARG A 84 -9.04 22.68 6.21
CA ARG A 84 -8.15 21.77 5.47
C ARG A 84 -7.75 22.41 4.13
N PRO A 85 -6.45 22.50 3.79
CA PRO A 85 -6.03 23.04 2.49
C PRO A 85 -6.51 22.16 1.33
N HIS A 86 -6.93 22.77 0.23
CA HIS A 86 -7.41 22.03 -0.95
C HIS A 86 -6.30 21.26 -1.65
N VAL A 87 -5.09 21.83 -1.74
CA VAL A 87 -3.88 21.23 -2.31
C VAL A 87 -3.01 20.77 -1.15
N ARG A 88 -2.80 19.45 -1.03
CA ARG A 88 -2.11 18.86 0.12
C ARG A 88 -1.63 17.44 -0.10
N VAL A 89 -0.80 17.00 0.83
CA VAL A 89 -0.67 15.60 1.23
C VAL A 89 -1.11 15.47 2.69
N SER A 90 -1.86 14.42 3.01
CA SER A 90 -2.09 14.03 4.40
C SER A 90 -1.84 12.55 4.63
N TYR A 91 -1.48 12.22 5.86
CA TYR A 91 -1.17 10.88 6.33
C TYR A 91 -2.15 10.53 7.44
N ILE A 92 -2.94 9.48 7.23
CA ILE A 92 -3.84 8.93 8.23
C ILE A 92 -3.16 7.76 8.90
N LEU A 93 -3.09 7.83 10.23
CA LEU A 93 -2.47 6.86 11.08
C LEU A 93 -3.51 6.06 11.85
N THR A 94 -3.39 4.74 11.78
CA THR A 94 -4.18 3.81 12.59
C THR A 94 -3.31 2.68 13.12
N ALA A 95 -3.89 1.83 13.97
CA ALA A 95 -3.34 0.50 14.18
C ALA A 95 -3.27 -0.28 12.86
N TRP A 96 -2.27 -1.14 12.70
CA TRP A 96 -2.05 -1.98 11.53
C TRP A 96 -1.19 -3.19 11.94
N PRO A 97 -1.44 -4.42 11.44
CA PRO A 97 -2.41 -4.79 10.41
C PRO A 97 -3.85 -4.93 10.90
N ASP A 98 -4.10 -4.88 12.21
CA ASP A 98 -5.44 -4.99 12.79
C ASP A 98 -5.71 -3.87 13.79
N HIS A 99 -6.97 -3.45 13.89
CA HIS A 99 -7.41 -2.42 14.83
C HIS A 99 -7.13 -2.78 16.31
N ALA A 100 -7.06 -4.07 16.65
CA ALA A 100 -6.74 -4.54 18.00
C ALA A 100 -5.22 -4.63 18.29
N ASP A 101 -4.36 -4.61 17.26
CA ASP A 101 -2.91 -4.78 17.43
C ASP A 101 -2.24 -3.52 18.02
N GLY A 102 -2.98 -2.40 18.09
CA GLY A 102 -2.46 -1.11 18.53
C GLY A 102 -1.40 -0.56 17.58
N GLY A 103 -0.60 0.38 18.08
CA GLY A 103 0.40 1.08 17.26
C GLY A 103 -0.19 2.23 16.44
N SER A 104 0.69 2.93 15.73
CA SER A 104 0.35 4.09 14.92
C SER A 104 1.15 4.02 13.65
N TYR A 105 0.52 3.55 12.58
CA TYR A 105 1.14 3.32 11.28
C TYR A 105 0.42 4.14 10.22
N VAL A 106 1.14 4.62 9.22
CA VAL A 106 0.52 5.29 8.06
C VAL A 106 -0.29 4.27 7.27
N THR A 107 -1.62 4.32 7.38
CA THR A 107 -2.54 3.37 6.71
C THR A 107 -3.33 3.99 5.58
N THR A 108 -3.33 5.32 5.48
CA THR A 108 -3.76 6.02 4.26
C THR A 108 -2.88 7.23 4.00
N ILE A 109 -2.58 7.46 2.72
CA ILE A 109 -1.96 8.68 2.21
C ILE A 109 -2.97 9.28 1.24
N GLU A 110 -3.40 10.53 1.48
CA GLU A 110 -4.27 11.28 0.58
C GLU A 110 -3.45 12.38 -0.09
N ILE A 111 -3.51 12.46 -1.42
CA ILE A 111 -2.74 13.40 -2.23
C ILE A 111 -3.70 14.15 -3.14
N THR A 112 -3.77 15.46 -2.95
CA THR A 112 -4.47 16.37 -3.87
C THR A 112 -3.52 17.35 -4.54
N ASP A 113 -2.23 17.34 -4.15
CA ASP A 113 -1.20 18.17 -4.77
C ASP A 113 -0.72 17.58 -6.11
N PRO A 114 -0.92 18.29 -7.24
CA PRO A 114 -0.49 17.81 -8.56
C PRO A 114 1.03 17.77 -8.74
N ALA A 115 1.81 18.43 -7.88
CA ALA A 115 3.26 18.37 -7.91
C ALA A 115 3.82 17.06 -7.33
N VAL A 116 3.01 16.31 -6.58
CA VAL A 116 3.43 15.05 -5.95
C VAL A 116 3.25 13.91 -6.95
N SER A 117 4.35 13.20 -7.23
CA SER A 117 4.34 12.02 -8.09
C SER A 117 4.55 10.73 -7.31
N VAL A 118 3.84 9.68 -7.71
CA VAL A 118 3.95 8.32 -7.18
C VAL A 118 4.07 7.36 -8.36
N TYR A 119 5.25 6.76 -8.53
CA TYR A 119 5.58 5.90 -9.69
C TYR A 119 5.34 6.59 -11.04
N GLY A 120 5.60 7.90 -11.12
CA GLY A 120 5.34 8.71 -12.31
C GLY A 120 3.87 9.07 -12.55
N LEU A 121 2.95 8.70 -11.64
CA LEU A 121 1.55 9.15 -11.66
C LEU A 121 1.39 10.39 -10.78
N THR A 122 0.42 11.24 -11.09
CA THR A 122 0.00 12.37 -10.26
C THR A 122 -1.52 12.32 -10.09
N VAL A 123 -2.07 13.24 -9.29
CA VAL A 123 -3.53 13.39 -9.14
C VAL A 123 -4.25 13.73 -10.46
N GLU A 124 -3.52 14.25 -11.44
CA GLU A 124 -4.02 14.63 -12.77
C GLU A 124 -3.81 13.54 -13.83
N SER A 125 -3.24 12.38 -13.46
CA SER A 125 -2.99 11.29 -14.42
C SER A 125 -4.26 10.80 -15.10
N GLU A 126 -4.12 10.41 -16.37
CA GLU A 126 -5.23 9.87 -17.14
C GLU A 126 -5.56 8.42 -16.71
N PRO A 127 -6.82 7.97 -16.85
CA PRO A 127 -7.23 6.63 -16.45
C PRO A 127 -6.40 5.50 -17.06
N VAL A 128 -5.99 5.69 -18.31
CA VAL A 128 -5.17 4.73 -19.06
C VAL A 128 -3.73 4.67 -18.56
N GLU A 129 -3.20 5.78 -18.04
CA GLU A 129 -1.85 5.83 -17.45
C GLU A 129 -1.84 5.12 -16.11
N PHE A 130 -2.85 5.40 -15.28
CA PHE A 130 -3.05 4.71 -14.00
C PHE A 130 -3.15 3.20 -14.21
N GLU A 131 -4.02 2.75 -15.12
CA GLU A 131 -4.20 1.32 -15.40
C GLU A 131 -2.91 0.65 -15.85
N ARG A 132 -2.18 1.29 -16.78
CA ARG A 132 -0.91 0.79 -17.31
C ARG A 132 0.14 0.63 -16.22
N VAL A 133 0.36 1.66 -15.40
CA VAL A 133 1.37 1.64 -14.33
C VAL A 133 1.01 0.59 -13.29
N MET A 134 -0.23 0.63 -12.76
CA MET A 134 -0.64 -0.27 -11.69
C MET A 134 -0.65 -1.75 -12.15
N THR A 135 -1.10 -2.04 -13.37
CA THR A 135 -1.07 -3.40 -13.94
C THR A 135 0.36 -3.89 -14.15
N SER A 136 1.29 -3.01 -14.57
CA SER A 136 2.72 -3.38 -14.70
C SER A 136 3.35 -3.77 -13.35
N MET A 137 2.82 -3.22 -12.26
CA MET A 137 3.19 -3.55 -10.89
C MET A 137 2.39 -4.74 -10.32
N GLY A 138 1.59 -5.43 -11.14
CA GLY A 138 0.84 -6.63 -10.74
C GLY A 138 -0.45 -6.34 -9.95
N TYR A 139 -0.93 -5.10 -9.93
CA TYR A 139 -2.23 -4.79 -9.34
C TYR A 139 -3.38 -5.15 -10.27
N LYS A 140 -4.51 -5.53 -9.67
CA LYS A 140 -5.77 -5.65 -10.38
C LYS A 140 -6.48 -4.29 -10.37
N VAL A 141 -6.66 -3.70 -11.54
CA VAL A 141 -7.33 -2.41 -11.72
C VAL A 141 -8.83 -2.62 -11.95
N GLU A 142 -9.64 -1.79 -11.31
CA GLU A 142 -11.10 -1.79 -11.37
C GLU A 142 -11.60 -0.36 -11.56
N GLN A 143 -12.49 -0.15 -12.53
CA GLN A 143 -13.27 1.09 -12.65
C GLN A 143 -14.46 1.00 -11.70
N VAL A 144 -14.50 1.84 -10.67
CA VAL A 144 -15.58 1.83 -9.67
C VAL A 144 -16.78 2.63 -10.16
N ASN A 145 -16.53 3.81 -10.74
CA ASN A 145 -17.48 4.68 -11.43
C ASN A 145 -16.71 5.60 -12.39
N ASP A 146 -17.36 6.45 -13.18
CA ASP A 146 -16.71 7.30 -14.20
C ASP A 146 -15.55 8.17 -13.66
N SER A 147 -15.62 8.56 -12.39
CA SER A 147 -14.64 9.44 -11.75
C SER A 147 -13.64 8.69 -10.85
N LEU A 148 -13.77 7.37 -10.64
CA LEU A 148 -12.94 6.63 -9.68
C LEU A 148 -12.41 5.32 -10.26
N GLN A 149 -11.08 5.18 -10.25
CA GLN A 149 -10.38 3.91 -10.44
C GLN A 149 -9.71 3.45 -9.16
N ARG A 150 -9.63 2.14 -9.00
CA ARG A 150 -8.96 1.48 -7.88
C ARG A 150 -8.06 0.37 -8.39
N ALA A 151 -6.87 0.25 -7.83
CA ALA A 151 -5.93 -0.83 -8.09
C ALA A 151 -5.63 -1.54 -6.78
N VAL A 152 -5.92 -2.85 -6.71
CA VAL A 152 -5.82 -3.64 -5.47
C VAL A 152 -4.82 -4.79 -5.63
N ARG A 153 -3.97 -4.97 -4.62
CA ARG A 153 -3.03 -6.09 -4.49
C ARG A 153 -2.65 -6.32 -3.03
N ASP A 154 -2.81 -7.55 -2.56
CA ASP A 154 -2.27 -8.01 -1.26
C ASP A 154 -2.60 -7.09 -0.06
N GLY A 155 -3.84 -6.58 -0.01
CA GLY A 155 -4.30 -5.65 1.04
C GLY A 155 -3.93 -4.18 0.82
N PHE A 156 -3.21 -3.85 -0.27
CA PHE A 156 -2.90 -2.47 -0.65
C PHE A 156 -3.79 -1.99 -1.77
N THR A 157 -4.25 -0.75 -1.65
CA THR A 157 -5.11 -0.09 -2.61
C THR A 157 -4.51 1.24 -3.05
N PHE A 158 -4.48 1.46 -4.35
CA PHE A 158 -4.22 2.77 -4.95
C PHE A 158 -5.53 3.22 -5.58
N SER A 159 -5.95 4.46 -5.36
CA SER A 159 -7.17 5.00 -5.96
C SER A 159 -6.87 6.33 -6.63
N LEU A 160 -7.52 6.55 -7.77
CA LEU A 160 -7.46 7.81 -8.50
C LEU A 160 -8.90 8.32 -8.72
N TYR A 161 -9.23 9.40 -8.03
CA TYR A 161 -10.48 10.11 -8.13
C TYR A 161 -10.31 11.41 -8.93
N ARG A 162 -11.21 11.66 -9.88
CA ARG A 162 -11.16 12.79 -10.82
C ARG A 162 -12.43 13.65 -10.79
N GLY A 163 -13.07 13.76 -9.63
CA GLY A 163 -14.23 14.65 -9.46
C GLY A 163 -13.82 16.11 -9.25
N ASP A 164 -14.71 16.88 -8.60
CA ASP A 164 -14.50 18.31 -8.34
C ASP A 164 -13.24 18.60 -7.51
N THR A 165 -12.85 17.66 -6.65
CA THR A 165 -11.57 17.68 -5.94
C THR A 165 -10.83 16.39 -6.29
N PRO A 166 -9.96 16.43 -7.31
CA PRO A 166 -9.15 15.27 -7.68
C PRO A 166 -8.30 14.80 -6.50
N GLU A 167 -8.18 13.48 -6.36
CA GLU A 167 -7.43 12.85 -5.28
C GLU A 167 -6.77 11.56 -5.75
N PHE A 168 -5.50 11.39 -5.38
CA PHE A 168 -4.77 10.15 -5.48
C PHE A 168 -4.60 9.64 -4.04
N SER A 169 -5.08 8.43 -3.74
CA SER A 169 -4.90 7.84 -2.42
C SER A 169 -4.21 6.48 -2.46
N ILE A 170 -3.46 6.21 -1.39
CA ILE A 170 -2.78 4.93 -1.14
C ILE A 170 -3.26 4.45 0.21
N SER A 171 -3.81 3.24 0.31
CA SER A 171 -4.26 2.70 1.58
C SER A 171 -3.84 1.26 1.79
N ALA A 172 -3.64 0.91 3.06
CA ALA A 172 -3.44 -0.45 3.53
C ALA A 172 -4.72 -0.91 4.24
N GLU A 173 -5.15 -2.13 3.93
CA GLU A 173 -6.25 -2.77 4.64
C GLU A 173 -5.88 -2.96 6.10
N VAL A 174 -6.79 -2.52 6.98
CA VAL A 174 -6.71 -2.74 8.42
C VAL A 174 -7.83 -3.72 8.77
N SER A 175 -7.47 -4.88 9.31
CA SER A 175 -8.47 -5.86 9.71
C SER A 175 -9.15 -5.48 11.01
N ASN A 176 -10.36 -5.98 11.20
CA ASN A 176 -11.10 -5.86 12.45
C ASN A 176 -11.48 -7.25 12.98
N ARG A 177 -10.48 -8.06 13.34
CA ARG A 177 -10.68 -9.45 13.77
C ARG A 177 -11.55 -9.55 15.03
N GLU A 178 -11.53 -8.53 15.88
CA GLU A 178 -12.30 -8.49 17.13
C GLU A 178 -13.69 -7.83 16.98
N GLY A 179 -14.04 -7.32 15.80
CA GLY A 179 -15.36 -6.73 15.56
C GLY A 179 -15.60 -5.44 16.37
N ILE A 180 -14.55 -4.64 16.56
CA ILE A 180 -14.61 -3.33 17.23
C ILE A 180 -15.62 -2.43 16.50
N VAL A 181 -16.50 -1.77 17.25
CA VAL A 181 -17.49 -0.82 16.75
C VAL A 181 -17.10 0.58 17.21
N TYR A 182 -17.01 1.52 16.27
CA TYR A 182 -16.64 2.93 16.49
C TYR A 182 -17.89 3.81 16.60
#